data_AF-A0A2E7V060-F1
#
_entry.id   AF-A0A2E7V060-F1
#
_cell.length_a   1.000
_cell.length_b   1.000
_cell.length_c   1.000
_cell.angle_alpha   90.00
_cell.angle_beta   90.00
_cell.angle_gamma   90.00
#
_symmetry.space_group_name_H-M   'P 1'
#
loop_
_entity.id
_entity.type
_entity.pdbx_description
1 polymer ?
#
loop_
_entity_poly.entity_id
_entity_poly.type
_entity_poly.pdbx_seq_one_letter_code
_entity_poly.pdbx_strand_id
1 'polypeptide(L)' 'MSINLAEANKVISGAIAKAEEIGAKMNISVCDNGGRLVAFQRMDNAMWAGSFGSQGKAMASAAFGRPSGDLT' A
#
# COMPACT_ATOMS: atom_id res chain seq x y z
N MET A 1 5.53 15.66 8.54
CA MET A 1 4.89 16.14 7.29
C MET A 1 4.11 14.96 6.74
N SER A 2 2.82 15.11 6.49
CA SER A 2 1.97 13.99 6.04
C SER A 2 1.98 13.91 4.51
N ILE A 3 1.98 12.69 3.96
CA ILE A 3 1.86 12.47 2.52
C ILE A 3 0.51 13.00 2.04
N ASN A 4 0.50 13.76 0.94
CA ASN A 4 -0.75 14.23 0.35
C ASN A 4 -1.34 13.21 -0.63
N LEU A 5 -2.59 13.41 -1.07
CA LEU A 5 -3.28 12.48 -1.95
C LEU A 5 -2.59 12.31 -3.32
N ALA A 6 -2.02 13.38 -3.87
CA ALA A 6 -1.34 13.33 -5.17
C ALA A 6 -0.05 12.49 -5.09
N GLU A 7 0.72 12.65 -4.01
CA GLU A 7 1.90 11.85 -3.72
C GLU A 7 1.54 10.38 -3.47
N ALA A 8 0.49 10.12 -2.68
CA ALA A 8 0.01 8.77 -2.42
C ALA A 8 -0.39 8.06 -3.71
N ASN A 9 -1.12 8.74 -4.60
CA ASN A 9 -1.49 8.18 -5.90
C ASN A 9 -0.27 7.95 -6.80
N LYS A 10 0.75 8.83 -6.79
CA LYS A 10 1.99 8.62 -7.52
C LYS A 10 2.73 7.36 -7.05
N VAL A 11 2.80 7.13 -5.74
CA VAL A 11 3.38 5.91 -5.16
C VAL A 11 2.60 4.68 -5.61
N ILE A 12 1.27 4.73 -5.58
CA ILE A 12 0.42 3.62 -6.03
C ILE A 12 0.62 3.34 -7.51
N SER A 13 0.69 4.35 -8.37
CA SER A 13 0.95 4.15 -9.81
C SER A 13 2.27 3.44 -10.07
N GLY A 14 3.34 3.77 -9.33
CA GLY A 14 4.61 3.05 -9.41
C GLY A 14 4.50 1.59 -8.96
N ALA A 15 3.76 1.33 -7.88
CA ALA A 15 3.51 -0.03 -7.40
C ALA A 15 2.65 -0.85 -8.38
N ILE A 16 1.65 -0.24 -9.04
CA ILE A 16 0.86 -0.88 -10.09
C ILE A 16 1.76 -1.24 -11.28
N ALA A 17 2.58 -0.30 -11.76
CA ALA A 17 3.50 -0.57 -12.88
C ALA A 17 4.45 -1.73 -12.57
N LYS A 18 4.99 -1.81 -11.34
CA LYS A 18 5.82 -2.95 -10.93
C LYS A 18 5.03 -4.24 -10.81
N ALA A 19 3.79 -4.19 -10.31
CA ALA A 19 2.92 -5.37 -10.22
C ALA A 19 2.60 -5.94 -11.61
N GLU A 20 2.36 -5.07 -12.59
CA GLU A 20 2.17 -5.45 -14.00
C GLU A 20 3.43 -6.09 -14.58
N GLU A 21 4.61 -5.50 -14.34
CA GLU A 21 5.90 -6.03 -14.81
C GLU A 21 6.17 -7.45 -14.31
N ILE A 22 5.84 -7.75 -13.06
CA ILE A 22 6.06 -9.08 -12.45
C ILE A 22 4.87 -10.04 -12.66
N GLY A 23 3.84 -9.63 -13.42
CA GLY A 23 2.66 -10.45 -13.69
C GLY A 23 1.77 -10.72 -12.48
N ALA A 24 1.84 -9.87 -11.45
CA ALA A 24 1.06 -10.00 -10.22
C ALA A 24 -0.15 -9.05 -10.19
N LYS A 25 -1.24 -9.48 -9.55
CA LYS A 25 -2.43 -8.65 -9.28
C LYS A 25 -2.47 -8.30 -7.81
N MET A 26 -2.36 -7.01 -7.50
CA MET A 26 -2.14 -6.52 -6.15
C MET A 26 -3.24 -5.60 -5.63
N ASN A 27 -3.36 -5.58 -4.31
CA ASN A 27 -4.07 -4.55 -3.56
C ASN A 27 -2.99 -3.64 -2.96
N ILE A 28 -3.12 -2.33 -3.15
CA ILE A 28 -2.07 -1.37 -2.78
C ILE A 28 -2.70 -0.30 -1.88
N SER A 29 -2.14 -0.13 -0.69
CA SER A 29 -2.56 0.85 0.31
C SER A 29 -1.42 1.78 0.67
N VAL A 30 -1.74 3.05 0.83
CA VAL A 30 -0.81 4.07 1.35
C VAL A 30 -1.43 4.70 2.60
N CYS A 31 -0.67 4.71 3.69
CA CYS A 31 -1.02 5.36 4.93
C CYS A 31 -0.15 6.60 5.18
N ASP A 32 -0.67 7.54 5.98
CA ASP A 32 0.13 8.63 6.53
C ASP A 32 1.04 8.16 7.68
N ASN A 33 1.88 9.06 8.19
CA ASN A 33 2.77 8.77 9.33
C ASN A 33 2.01 8.37 10.62
N GLY A 34 0.71 8.64 10.70
CA GLY A 34 -0.15 8.21 11.81
C GLY A 34 -0.81 6.86 11.59
N GLY A 35 -0.50 6.17 10.48
CA GLY A 35 -1.10 4.89 10.11
C GLY A 35 -2.52 5.01 9.55
N ARG A 36 -3.01 6.23 9.26
CA ARG A 36 -4.34 6.45 8.68
C ARG A 36 -4.28 6.26 7.18
N LEU A 37 -5.26 5.53 6.64
CA LEU A 37 -5.35 5.27 5.21
C LEU A 37 -5.56 6.58 4.44
N VAL A 38 -4.67 6.85 3.48
CA VAL A 38 -4.76 8.02 2.59
C VAL A 38 -5.31 7.62 1.23
N ALA A 39 -4.84 6.50 0.68
CA ALA A 39 -5.28 6.01 -0.61
C ALA A 39 -5.22 4.48 -0.67
N PHE A 40 -6.15 3.89 -1.42
CA PHE A 40 -6.24 2.46 -1.66
C PHE A 40 -6.69 2.20 -3.10
N GLN A 41 -6.00 1.30 -3.79
CA GLN A 41 -6.39 0.84 -5.11
C GLN A 41 -6.25 -0.68 -5.19
N ARG A 42 -7.27 -1.32 -5.77
CA ARG A 42 -7.28 -2.75 -6.05
C ARG A 42 -7.21 -2.93 -7.56
N MET A 43 -6.18 -3.63 -8.03
CA MET A 43 -6.08 -3.98 -9.45
C MET A 43 -7.21 -4.93 -9.86
N ASP A 44 -7.56 -4.91 -11.14
CA ASP A 44 -8.52 -5.86 -11.69
C ASP A 44 -8.06 -7.30 -11.48
N ASN A 45 -9.00 -8.15 -11.08
CA ASN A 45 -8.77 -9.57 -10.74
C ASN A 45 -7.84 -9.81 -9.53
N ALA A 46 -7.45 -8.79 -8.78
CA ALA A 46 -6.74 -8.99 -7.51
C ALA A 46 -7.68 -9.57 -6.44
N MET A 47 -7.13 -10.48 -5.62
CA MET A 47 -7.85 -11.15 -4.53
C MET A 47 -8.49 -10.15 -3.57
N TRP A 48 -9.80 -10.23 -3.36
CA TRP A 48 -10.57 -9.26 -2.56
C TRP A 48 -10.06 -9.16 -1.11
N ALA A 49 -9.73 -10.29 -0.49
CA ALA A 49 -9.22 -10.33 0.89
C ALA A 49 -7.82 -9.70 1.05
N GLY A 50 -7.08 -9.52 -0.05
CA GLY A 50 -5.80 -8.81 -0.04
C GLY A 50 -5.92 -7.33 0.34
N SER A 51 -7.13 -6.75 0.27
CA SER A 51 -7.43 -5.40 0.74
C SER A 51 -7.09 -5.20 2.23
N PHE A 52 -7.51 -6.13 3.09
CA PHE A 52 -7.24 -6.08 4.53
C PHE A 52 -5.75 -6.26 4.82
N GLY A 53 -5.10 -7.22 4.15
CA GLY A 53 -3.67 -7.48 4.31
C GLY A 53 -2.80 -6.29 3.88
N SER A 54 -3.14 -5.66 2.76
CA SER A 54 -2.49 -4.45 2.26
C SER A 54 -2.56 -3.31 3.28
N GLN A 55 -3.75 -3.04 3.81
CA GLN A 55 -3.97 -1.97 4.79
C GLN A 55 -3.24 -2.25 6.10
N GLY A 56 -3.28 -3.48 6.60
CA GLY A 56 -2.55 -3.88 7.82
C GLY A 56 -1.03 -3.72 7.67
N LYS A 57 -0.45 -4.13 6.54
CA LYS A 57 0.99 -3.96 6.26
C LYS A 57 1.39 -2.48 6.17
N ALA A 58 0.58 -1.66 5.51
CA ALA A 58 0.82 -0.22 5.40
C ALA A 58 0.76 0.46 6.77
N MET A 59 -0.27 0.16 7.57
CA MET A 59 -0.41 0.65 8.95
C MET A 59 0.78 0.23 9.83
N ALA A 60 1.16 -1.05 9.81
CA ALA A 60 2.27 -1.55 10.59
C ALA A 60 3.59 -0.86 10.20
N SER A 61 3.85 -0.71 8.90
CA SER A 61 5.06 -0.04 8.43
C SER A 61 5.09 1.44 8.84
N ALA A 62 3.94 2.13 8.79
CA ALA A 62 3.82 3.51 9.25
C ALA A 62 4.02 3.64 10.77
N ALA A 63 3.48 2.71 11.56
CA ALA A 63 3.58 2.74 13.02
C ALA A 63 5.01 2.49 13.53
N PHE A 64 5.76 1.60 12.88
CA PHE A 64 7.10 1.21 13.33
C PHE A 64 8.24 1.83 12.53
N GLY A 65 7.94 2.55 11.44
CA GLY A 65 8.96 3.20 10.60
C GLY A 65 9.91 2.24 9.89
N ARG A 66 9.51 0.98 9.69
CA ARG A 66 10.31 -0.07 9.05
C ARG A 66 9.42 -1.03 8.24
N PRO A 67 9.97 -1.82 7.31
CA PRO A 67 9.18 -2.81 6.57
C PRO A 67 8.41 -3.73 7.52
N SER A 68 7.12 -3.96 7.24
CA SER A 68 6.28 -4.82 8.08
C SER A 68 6.79 -6.27 8.18
N GLY A 69 7.62 -6.72 7.23
CA GLY A 69 8.26 -8.03 7.26
C GLY A 69 9.35 -8.16 8.33
N ASP A 70 9.86 -7.05 8.85
CA ASP A 70 10.92 -7.02 9.88
C ASP A 70 10.34 -6.93 11.30
N LEU A 71 9.02 -7.08 11.45
CA LEU A 71 8.30 -6.95 12.74
C LEU A 71 8.20 -8.26 13.53
N THR A 72 8.72 -9.37 13.01
CA THR A 72 8.94 -10.64 13.70
C THR A 72 10.22 -10.66 14.49
#